data_AF-A0A350VV68-F1
#
_entry.id   AF-A0A350VV68-F1
#
_cell.length_a   1.000
_cell.length_b   1.000
_cell.length_c   1.000
_cell.angle_alpha   90.00
_cell.angle_beta   90.00
_cell.angle_gamma   90.00
#
_symmetry.space_group_name_H-M   'P 1'
#
loop_
_entity.id
_entity.type
_entity.pdbx_description
1 polymer ?
#
loop_
_entity_poly.entity_id
_entity_poly.type
_entity_poly.pdbx_seq_one_letter_code
_entity_poly.pdbx_strand_id
1 'polypeptide(L)'
;MGASGSSCTEKVGNMDVNNLQTGMSGLAASGMNVTCTRSSLYSKSKNGKKSLSYNPKEISSQILRAKKTVGAARVLSRARAKLAMLKKAQATGEYDSAELENAIAHAKRMVECADMKVNNLREEDRLRKRAEDKEELKVEKLRNAGRLENLKKRTHRQDENKALFDADTKYYQREGNGIVGAAASAISSAAASLELSSVSGQMRNLEITQTAIAKSSVQGQSMDVIV
;
A
#
# COMPACT_ATOMS: atom_id res chain seq x y z
N MET A 1 -62.35 49.55 -8.62
CA MET A 1 -61.15 48.76 -9.03
C MET A 1 -60.33 48.58 -7.76
N GLY A 2 -60.01 47.41 -7.21
CA GLY A 2 -60.31 46.00 -7.45
C GLY A 2 -59.91 45.30 -6.14
N ALA A 3 -60.67 44.29 -5.75
CA ALA A 3 -60.49 43.57 -4.49
C ALA A 3 -59.40 42.50 -4.59
N SER A 4 -58.70 42.24 -3.48
CA SER A 4 -58.29 40.88 -3.07
C SER A 4 -57.62 40.92 -1.70
N GLY A 5 -58.38 40.57 -0.66
CA GLY A 5 -57.83 40.08 0.60
C GLY A 5 -57.64 38.57 0.52
N SER A 6 -56.64 38.04 1.22
CA SER A 6 -56.52 36.61 1.50
C SER A 6 -55.64 36.39 2.73
N SER A 7 -56.27 36.37 3.91
CA SER A 7 -55.73 35.73 5.11
C SER A 7 -56.25 34.29 5.13
N CYS A 8 -55.36 33.30 5.02
CA CYS A 8 -55.72 31.89 5.13
C CYS A 8 -55.12 31.32 6.41
N THR A 9 -56.01 31.02 7.36
CA THR A 9 -55.78 30.30 8.60
C THR A 9 -55.66 28.79 8.36
N GLU A 10 -54.94 28.12 9.27
CA GLU A 10 -54.86 26.67 9.52
C GLU A 10 -56.12 25.86 9.16
N LYS A 11 -55.91 24.72 8.49
CA LYS A 11 -56.55 23.44 8.89
C LYS A 11 -55.60 22.26 8.67
N VAL A 12 -55.36 21.57 9.78
CA VAL A 12 -54.73 20.26 9.92
C VAL A 12 -55.50 19.26 9.06
N GLY A 13 -54.80 18.62 8.11
CA GLY A 13 -55.33 17.49 7.37
C GLY A 13 -55.31 16.25 8.25
N ASN A 14 -56.49 15.71 8.59
CA ASN A 14 -56.67 14.34 9.04
C ASN A 14 -56.20 13.39 7.93
N MET A 15 -55.27 12.47 8.24
CA MET A 15 -55.07 11.29 7.41
C MET A 15 -55.92 10.16 7.98
N ASP A 16 -56.94 9.77 7.22
CA ASP A 16 -57.83 8.65 7.53
C ASP A 16 -57.04 7.33 7.54
N VAL A 17 -56.92 6.75 8.73
CA VAL A 17 -56.39 5.41 8.96
C VAL A 17 -57.49 4.39 8.68
N ASN A 18 -57.70 3.98 7.43
CA ASN A 18 -58.41 2.73 7.08
C ASN A 18 -58.30 2.43 5.57
N ASN A 19 -57.26 1.68 5.16
CA ASN A 19 -57.35 0.80 3.99
C ASN A 19 -56.21 -0.25 4.01
N LEU A 20 -56.41 -1.34 4.76
CA LEU A 20 -55.70 -2.60 4.53
C LEU A 20 -56.69 -3.60 3.95
N GLN A 21 -56.78 -3.69 2.62
CA GLN A 21 -57.16 -4.94 1.97
C GLN A 21 -56.84 -4.89 0.48
N THR A 22 -55.71 -5.46 0.06
CA THR A 22 -55.58 -6.36 -1.12
C THR A 22 -54.12 -6.52 -1.51
N GLY A 23 -53.65 -7.77 -1.62
CA GLY A 23 -52.40 -8.04 -2.34
C GLY A 23 -51.45 -9.11 -1.82
N MET A 24 -51.88 -10.11 -1.04
CA MET A 24 -51.07 -11.32 -0.81
C MET A 24 -51.98 -12.55 -0.73
N SER A 25 -52.31 -13.13 -1.88
CA SER A 25 -52.95 -14.44 -1.98
C SER A 25 -51.88 -15.54 -2.08
N GLY A 26 -51.88 -16.43 -1.08
CA GLY A 26 -51.65 -17.86 -1.29
C GLY A 26 -50.23 -18.39 -1.09
N LEU A 27 -49.77 -18.51 0.15
CA LEU A 27 -48.89 -19.60 0.57
C LEU A 27 -49.37 -20.12 1.94
N ALA A 28 -49.64 -21.42 1.97
CA ALA A 28 -50.41 -22.10 3.01
C ALA A 28 -49.74 -22.07 4.39
N ALA A 29 -50.60 -21.94 5.39
CA ALA A 29 -50.28 -22.02 6.80
C ALA A 29 -49.74 -23.41 7.17
N SER A 30 -48.53 -23.44 7.73
CA SER A 30 -48.13 -24.42 8.74
C SER A 30 -46.89 -23.93 9.48
N GLY A 31 -47.03 -23.70 10.80
CA GLY A 31 -45.89 -23.81 11.72
C GLY A 31 -45.13 -22.55 12.12
N MET A 32 -45.69 -21.33 12.00
CA MET A 32 -45.03 -20.15 12.60
C MET A 32 -45.37 -20.04 14.08
N ASN A 33 -44.60 -20.73 14.92
CA ASN A 33 -44.48 -20.45 16.33
C ASN A 33 -43.88 -19.06 16.54
N VAL A 34 -44.72 -18.04 16.67
CA VAL A 34 -44.32 -16.73 17.22
C VAL A 34 -44.06 -16.94 18.71
N THR A 35 -42.87 -17.44 19.04
CA THR A 35 -42.39 -17.40 20.41
C THR A 35 -42.03 -15.95 20.71
N CYS A 36 -43.00 -15.22 21.27
CA CYS A 36 -42.73 -14.00 22.01
C CYS A 36 -41.77 -14.37 23.15
N THR A 37 -40.47 -14.19 22.92
CA THR A 37 -39.48 -14.26 24.00
C THR A 37 -39.80 -13.09 24.92
N ARG A 38 -40.57 -13.42 25.97
CA ARG A 38 -40.78 -12.61 27.17
C ARG A 38 -39.45 -11.93 27.49
N SER A 39 -39.35 -10.63 27.21
CA SER A 39 -38.18 -9.81 27.45
C SER A 39 -37.77 -10.04 28.89
N SER A 40 -36.64 -10.74 29.07
CA SER A 40 -36.06 -11.04 30.37
C SER A 40 -36.08 -9.76 31.18
N LEU A 41 -36.77 -9.80 32.31
CA LEU A 41 -36.79 -8.73 33.29
C LEU A 41 -35.33 -8.39 33.55
N TYR A 42 -34.93 -7.26 32.98
CA TYR A 42 -33.61 -6.71 33.11
C TYR A 42 -33.30 -6.70 34.60
N SER A 43 -32.31 -7.51 35.01
CA SER A 43 -32.03 -7.76 36.41
C SER A 43 -31.67 -6.44 37.06
N LYS A 44 -32.65 -5.77 37.67
CA LYS A 44 -32.42 -4.57 38.45
C LYS A 44 -31.45 -5.00 39.53
N SER A 45 -30.27 -4.37 39.55
CA SER A 45 -29.37 -4.58 40.68
C SER A 45 -30.12 -4.16 41.96
N LYS A 46 -29.67 -4.65 43.13
CA LYS A 46 -30.27 -4.35 44.44
C LYS A 46 -30.53 -2.85 44.70
N ASN A 47 -29.93 -1.97 43.89
CA ASN A 47 -29.93 -0.53 44.02
C ASN A 47 -30.83 0.19 42.99
N GLY A 48 -31.65 -0.54 42.23
CA GLY A 48 -32.52 0.03 41.18
C GLY A 48 -31.78 0.49 39.92
N LYS A 49 -30.43 0.39 39.92
CA LYS A 49 -29.56 0.75 38.80
C LYS A 49 -29.50 -0.33 37.74
N LYS A 50 -29.15 0.11 36.53
CA LYS A 50 -29.01 -0.73 35.37
C LYS A 50 -27.69 -1.50 35.36
N SER A 51 -27.71 -2.82 35.08
CA SER A 51 -26.53 -3.66 34.86
C SER A 51 -25.80 -3.30 33.55
N LEU A 52 -24.49 -3.10 33.61
CA LEU A 52 -23.69 -2.73 32.46
C LEU A 52 -23.44 -3.91 31.52
N SER A 53 -23.86 -3.79 30.25
CA SER A 53 -23.55 -4.78 29.20
C SER A 53 -22.16 -4.51 28.60
N TYR A 54 -21.11 -4.80 29.35
CA TYR A 54 -19.71 -4.66 28.91
C TYR A 54 -18.95 -5.98 29.10
N ASN A 55 -18.29 -6.46 28.04
CA ASN A 55 -17.45 -7.66 28.10
C ASN A 55 -15.96 -7.29 27.99
N PRO A 56 -15.16 -7.48 29.06
CA PRO A 56 -13.74 -7.13 29.04
C PRO A 56 -12.88 -8.02 28.13
N LYS A 57 -13.34 -9.23 27.77
CA LYS A 57 -12.56 -10.18 26.94
C LYS A 57 -12.79 -10.04 25.44
N GLU A 58 -13.88 -9.38 25.04
CA GLU A 58 -14.32 -9.33 23.65
C GLU A 58 -13.26 -8.65 22.76
N ILE A 59 -12.81 -7.46 23.14
CA ILE A 59 -11.84 -6.69 22.34
C ILE A 59 -10.43 -7.27 22.46
N SER A 60 -9.99 -7.65 23.67
CA SER A 60 -8.65 -8.22 23.88
C SER A 60 -8.42 -9.49 23.06
N SER A 61 -9.39 -10.41 23.04
CA SER A 61 -9.30 -11.61 22.20
C SER A 61 -9.28 -11.30 20.71
N GLN A 62 -9.97 -10.26 20.25
CA GLN A 62 -9.93 -9.81 18.85
C GLN A 62 -8.58 -9.20 18.48
N ILE A 63 -7.97 -8.40 19.38
CA ILE A 63 -6.63 -7.83 19.19
C ILE A 63 -5.60 -8.95 19.02
N LEU A 64 -5.64 -9.96 19.90
CA LEU A 64 -4.72 -11.09 19.86
C LEU A 64 -4.86 -11.93 18.58
N ARG A 65 -6.09 -12.10 18.07
CA ARG A 65 -6.34 -12.88 16.84
C ARG A 65 -5.98 -12.13 15.56
N ALA A 66 -5.92 -10.79 15.58
CA ALA A 66 -5.66 -9.99 14.40
C ALA A 66 -4.20 -10.10 13.93
N LYS A 67 -4.00 -10.62 12.72
CA LYS A 67 -2.68 -10.80 12.09
C LYS A 67 -2.35 -9.79 10.99
N LYS A 68 -3.36 -9.14 10.41
CA LYS A 68 -3.22 -8.20 9.29
C LYS A 68 -3.62 -6.80 9.74
N THR A 69 -2.99 -5.79 9.16
CA THR A 69 -3.26 -4.36 9.42
C THR A 69 -4.74 -4.00 9.30
N VAL A 70 -5.39 -4.41 8.20
CA VAL A 70 -6.83 -4.18 7.97
C VAL A 70 -7.69 -4.86 9.04
N GLY A 71 -7.33 -6.07 9.45
CA GLY A 71 -8.03 -6.80 10.51
C GLY A 71 -7.93 -6.07 11.85
N ALA A 72 -6.73 -5.63 12.23
CA ALA A 72 -6.50 -4.87 13.45
C ALA A 72 -7.23 -3.51 13.43
N ALA A 73 -7.27 -2.82 12.29
CA ALA A 73 -7.97 -1.55 12.14
C ALA A 73 -9.48 -1.69 12.37
N ARG A 74 -10.10 -2.80 11.93
CA ARG A 74 -11.51 -3.09 12.23
C ARG A 74 -11.74 -3.30 13.72
N VAL A 75 -10.81 -3.96 14.42
CA VAL A 75 -10.88 -4.15 15.87
C VAL A 75 -10.74 -2.81 16.61
N LEU A 76 -9.85 -1.93 16.15
CA LEU A 76 -9.71 -0.56 16.68
C LEU A 76 -11.02 0.22 16.58
N SER A 77 -11.71 0.17 15.43
CA SER A 77 -13.03 0.80 15.27
C SER A 77 -14.07 0.24 16.24
N ARG A 78 -14.09 -1.09 16.45
CA ARG A 78 -14.97 -1.73 17.45
C ARG A 78 -14.65 -1.30 18.88
N ALA A 79 -13.37 -1.20 19.22
CA ALA A 79 -12.93 -0.73 20.53
C ALA A 79 -13.39 0.71 20.80
N ARG A 80 -13.23 1.60 19.81
CA ARG A 80 -13.72 2.99 19.88
C ARG A 80 -15.25 3.05 20.01
N ALA A 81 -15.98 2.20 19.29
CA ALA A 81 -17.43 2.11 19.40
C ALA A 81 -17.87 1.68 20.82
N LYS A 82 -17.23 0.67 21.41
CA LYS A 82 -17.51 0.26 22.80
C LYS A 82 -17.21 1.38 23.81
N LEU A 83 -16.10 2.09 23.64
CA LEU A 83 -15.78 3.26 24.48
C LEU A 83 -16.85 4.36 24.36
N ALA A 84 -17.32 4.64 23.14
CA ALA A 84 -18.38 5.61 22.91
C ALA A 84 -19.71 5.20 23.55
N MET A 85 -20.07 3.90 23.47
CA MET A 85 -21.26 3.36 24.14
C MET A 85 -21.19 3.56 25.66
N LEU A 86 -20.04 3.29 26.28
CA LEU A 86 -19.86 3.48 27.73
C LEU A 86 -19.93 4.96 28.13
N LYS A 87 -19.33 5.86 27.34
CA LYS A 87 -19.45 7.31 27.57
C LYS A 87 -20.89 7.80 27.47
N LYS A 88 -21.67 7.26 26.52
CA LYS A 88 -23.10 7.57 26.42
C LYS A 88 -23.87 7.08 27.65
N ALA A 89 -23.58 5.87 28.13
CA ALA A 89 -24.15 5.33 29.37
C ALA A 89 -23.76 6.17 30.61
N GLN A 90 -22.62 6.86 30.58
CA GLN A 90 -22.20 7.76 31.65
C GLN A 90 -23.07 9.01 31.72
N ALA A 91 -23.48 9.52 30.54
CA ALA A 91 -24.37 10.67 30.45
C ALA A 91 -25.81 10.37 30.89
N THR A 92 -26.29 9.12 30.79
CA THR A 92 -27.65 8.78 31.21
C THR A 92 -27.82 8.66 32.72
N GLY A 93 -26.74 8.39 33.47
CA GLY A 93 -26.78 8.28 34.93
C GLY A 93 -27.57 7.07 35.48
N GLU A 94 -28.04 6.17 34.62
CA GLU A 94 -28.87 5.02 35.01
C GLU A 94 -28.06 3.84 35.56
N TYR A 95 -26.74 3.86 35.39
CA TYR A 95 -25.80 2.78 35.70
C TYR A 95 -25.00 3.06 36.97
N ASP A 96 -24.33 2.05 37.52
CA ASP A 96 -23.44 2.26 38.66
C ASP A 96 -22.17 3.03 38.23
N SER A 97 -21.89 4.14 38.90
CA SER A 97 -20.82 5.07 38.50
C SER A 97 -19.44 4.42 38.61
N ALA A 98 -19.20 3.66 39.68
CA ALA A 98 -17.93 2.97 39.91
C ALA A 98 -17.67 1.87 38.87
N GLU A 99 -18.67 1.04 38.57
CA GLU A 99 -18.56 0.00 37.53
C GLU A 99 -18.30 0.62 36.15
N LEU A 100 -19.02 1.70 35.84
CA LEU A 100 -18.92 2.36 34.54
C LEU A 100 -17.56 3.04 34.35
N GLU A 101 -17.03 3.71 35.37
CA GLU A 101 -15.70 4.31 35.33
C GLU A 101 -14.60 3.25 35.13
N ASN A 102 -14.69 2.13 35.86
CA ASN A 102 -13.78 0.99 35.68
C ASN A 102 -13.84 0.42 34.26
N ALA A 103 -15.05 0.26 33.70
CA ALA A 103 -15.25 -0.20 32.33
C ALA A 103 -14.69 0.79 31.31
N ILE A 104 -14.89 2.10 31.50
CA ILE A 104 -14.34 3.15 30.64
C ILE A 104 -12.81 3.13 30.67
N ALA A 105 -12.21 3.02 31.86
CA ALA A 105 -10.76 2.94 32.02
C ALA A 105 -10.20 1.71 31.30
N HIS A 106 -10.85 0.54 31.42
CA HIS A 106 -10.47 -0.66 30.69
C HIS A 106 -10.63 -0.49 29.16
N ALA A 107 -11.74 0.08 28.70
CA ALA A 107 -11.98 0.31 27.27
C ALA A 107 -10.97 1.29 26.65
N LYS A 108 -10.56 2.34 27.37
CA LYS A 108 -9.49 3.27 26.94
C LYS A 108 -8.18 2.51 26.69
N ARG A 109 -7.74 1.70 27.65
CA ARG A 109 -6.54 0.85 27.49
C ARG A 109 -6.66 -0.09 26.28
N MET A 110 -7.84 -0.68 26.05
CA MET A 110 -8.06 -1.53 24.89
C MET A 110 -7.98 -0.78 23.55
N VAL A 111 -8.38 0.49 23.50
CA VAL A 111 -8.20 1.34 22.32
C VAL A 111 -6.71 1.58 22.05
N GLU A 112 -5.94 1.90 23.08
CA GLU A 112 -4.48 2.09 22.96
C GLU A 112 -3.79 0.80 22.49
N CYS A 113 -4.10 -0.35 23.11
CA CYS A 113 -3.54 -1.64 22.70
C CYS A 113 -3.88 -1.98 21.23
N ALA A 114 -5.12 -1.69 20.80
CA ALA A 114 -5.52 -1.92 19.41
C ALA A 114 -4.79 -0.98 18.44
N ASP A 115 -4.58 0.29 18.82
CA ASP A 115 -3.89 1.28 17.99
C ASP A 115 -2.41 0.92 17.83
N MET A 116 -1.74 0.57 18.93
CA MET A 116 -0.38 0.03 18.91
C MET A 116 -0.27 -1.20 18.01
N LYS A 117 -1.22 -2.13 18.09
CA LYS A 117 -1.22 -3.33 17.23
C LYS A 117 -1.35 -2.97 15.74
N VAL A 118 -2.17 -1.98 15.39
CA VAL A 118 -2.30 -1.49 14.00
C VAL A 118 -0.98 -0.91 13.52
N ASN A 119 -0.32 -0.08 14.33
CA ASN A 119 0.93 0.57 13.97
C ASN A 119 2.07 -0.45 13.84
N ASN A 120 2.17 -1.41 14.76
CA ASN A 120 3.17 -2.48 14.68
C ASN A 120 2.99 -3.33 13.43
N LEU A 121 1.77 -3.77 13.12
CA LEU A 121 1.51 -4.54 11.90
C LEU A 121 1.81 -3.74 10.62
N ARG A 122 1.56 -2.42 10.63
CA ARG A 122 1.89 -1.55 9.49
C ARG A 122 3.39 -1.44 9.28
N GLU A 123 4.15 -1.29 10.36
CA GLU A 123 5.61 -1.20 10.27
C GLU A 123 6.23 -2.56 9.92
N GLU A 124 5.71 -3.67 10.46
CA GLU A 124 6.12 -5.02 10.06
C GLU A 124 5.90 -5.25 8.55
N ASP A 125 4.72 -4.88 8.02
CA ASP A 125 4.42 -4.99 6.59
C ASP A 125 5.39 -4.13 5.75
N ARG A 126 5.70 -2.91 6.21
CA ARG A 126 6.64 -2.00 5.53
C ARG A 126 8.07 -2.54 5.52
N LEU A 127 8.53 -3.08 6.65
CA LEU A 127 9.86 -3.65 6.78
C LEU A 127 10.02 -4.94 5.98
N ARG A 128 8.99 -5.79 5.94
CA ARG A 128 8.96 -6.98 5.08
C ARG A 128 9.15 -6.61 3.62
N LYS A 129 8.34 -5.65 3.12
CA LYS A 129 8.45 -5.18 1.74
C LYS A 129 9.84 -4.62 1.42
N ARG A 130 10.39 -3.79 2.33
CA ARG A 130 11.76 -3.25 2.15
C ARG A 130 12.82 -4.35 2.15
N ALA A 131 12.65 -5.42 2.93
CA ALA A 131 13.58 -6.54 2.95
C ALA A 131 13.53 -7.33 1.64
N GLU A 132 12.33 -7.55 1.10
CA GLU A 132 12.10 -8.17 -0.22
C GLU A 132 12.76 -7.33 -1.34
N ASP A 133 12.47 -6.02 -1.40
CA ASP A 133 13.06 -5.10 -2.39
C ASP A 133 14.60 -5.09 -2.32
N LYS A 134 15.16 -5.14 -1.09
CA LYS A 134 16.62 -5.19 -0.88
C LYS A 134 17.23 -6.48 -1.41
N GLU A 135 16.54 -7.61 -1.26
CA GLU A 135 17.03 -8.89 -1.72
C GLU A 135 16.99 -8.98 -3.24
N GLU A 136 15.91 -8.51 -3.86
CA GLU A 136 15.81 -8.39 -5.32
C GLU A 136 16.92 -7.50 -5.89
N LEU A 137 17.20 -6.37 -5.23
CA LEU A 137 18.29 -5.47 -5.64
C LEU A 137 19.66 -6.15 -5.57
N LYS A 138 19.92 -7.00 -4.56
CA LYS A 138 21.18 -7.75 -4.47
C LYS A 138 21.31 -8.76 -5.60
N VAL A 139 20.24 -9.50 -5.89
CA VAL A 139 20.21 -10.49 -6.98
C VAL A 139 20.49 -9.81 -8.32
N GLU A 140 19.85 -8.67 -8.58
CA GLU A 140 20.05 -7.93 -9.83
C GLU A 140 21.47 -7.32 -9.91
N LYS A 141 22.03 -6.84 -8.79
CA LYS A 141 23.43 -6.39 -8.74
C LYS A 141 24.43 -7.50 -9.06
N LEU A 142 24.23 -8.70 -8.51
CA LEU A 142 25.08 -9.86 -8.81
C LEU A 142 24.97 -10.25 -10.29
N ARG A 143 23.76 -10.27 -10.84
CA ARG A 143 23.52 -10.54 -12.26
C ARG A 143 24.21 -9.52 -13.16
N ASN A 144 24.12 -8.23 -12.81
CA ASN A 144 24.76 -7.16 -13.58
C ASN A 144 26.30 -7.18 -13.44
N ALA A 145 26.84 -7.55 -12.28
CA ALA A 145 28.27 -7.78 -12.12
C ALA A 145 28.80 -8.89 -13.05
N GLY A 146 28.10 -10.03 -13.14
CA GLY A 146 28.46 -11.10 -14.07
C GLY A 146 28.38 -10.69 -15.54
N ARG A 147 27.36 -9.90 -15.92
CA ARG A 147 27.27 -9.32 -17.28
C ARG A 147 28.43 -8.39 -17.60
N LEU A 148 28.81 -7.53 -16.64
CA LEU A 148 29.91 -6.58 -16.82
C LEU A 148 31.26 -7.31 -16.99
N GLU A 149 31.50 -8.37 -16.19
CA GLU A 149 32.70 -9.20 -16.34
C GLU A 149 32.77 -9.85 -17.73
N ASN A 150 31.65 -10.41 -18.20
CA ASN A 150 31.58 -11.00 -19.54
C ASN A 150 31.80 -9.96 -20.64
N LEU A 151 31.31 -8.73 -20.48
CA LEU A 151 31.56 -7.66 -21.43
C LEU A 151 33.04 -7.29 -21.48
N LYS A 152 33.71 -7.14 -20.34
CA LYS A 152 35.16 -6.90 -20.26
C LYS A 152 35.97 -7.99 -20.96
N LYS A 153 35.56 -9.25 -20.81
CA LYS A 153 36.18 -10.40 -21.51
C LYS A 153 35.96 -10.36 -23.03
N ARG A 154 34.87 -9.77 -23.51
CA ARG A 154 34.60 -9.61 -24.95
C ARG A 154 35.40 -8.45 -25.53
N THR A 155 35.48 -7.31 -24.82
CA THR A 155 36.25 -6.15 -25.27
C THR A 155 37.74 -6.46 -25.34
N HIS A 156 38.31 -7.15 -24.35
CA HIS A 156 39.72 -7.57 -24.38
C HIS A 156 40.05 -8.39 -25.63
N ARG A 157 39.20 -9.37 -25.96
CA ARG A 157 39.37 -10.18 -27.17
C ARG A 157 39.23 -9.37 -28.46
N GLN A 158 38.35 -8.37 -28.47
CA GLN A 158 38.19 -7.48 -29.63
C GLN A 158 39.43 -6.60 -29.82
N ASP A 159 40.00 -6.07 -28.74
CA ASP A 159 41.22 -5.26 -28.79
C ASP A 159 42.41 -6.08 -29.27
N GLU A 160 42.56 -7.32 -28.79
CA GLU A 160 43.56 -8.28 -29.28
C GLU A 160 43.38 -8.58 -30.77
N ASN A 161 42.16 -8.91 -31.21
CA ASN A 161 41.86 -9.18 -32.61
C ASN A 161 42.10 -7.95 -33.51
N LYS A 162 41.79 -6.75 -33.02
CA LYS A 162 42.06 -5.51 -33.73
C LYS A 162 43.57 -5.27 -33.88
N ALA A 163 44.34 -5.51 -32.83
CA ALA A 163 45.80 -5.39 -32.88
C ALA A 163 46.41 -6.37 -33.89
N LEU A 164 45.90 -7.61 -33.95
CA LEU A 164 46.31 -8.60 -34.95
C LEU A 164 45.98 -8.13 -36.38
N PHE A 165 44.75 -7.66 -36.61
CA PHE A 165 44.32 -7.17 -37.92
C PHE A 165 45.12 -5.94 -38.39
N ASP A 166 45.40 -5.00 -37.48
CA ASP A 166 46.22 -3.82 -37.76
C ASP A 166 47.67 -4.21 -38.09
N ALA A 167 48.20 -5.27 -37.47
CA ALA A 167 49.53 -5.80 -37.76
C ALA A 167 49.57 -6.50 -39.13
N ASP A 168 48.60 -7.36 -39.45
CA ASP A 168 48.50 -8.04 -40.74
C ASP A 168 48.37 -7.02 -41.89
N THR A 169 47.54 -5.99 -41.72
CA THR A 169 47.39 -4.90 -42.69
C THR A 169 48.73 -4.20 -42.96
N LYS A 170 49.51 -3.93 -41.91
CA LYS A 170 50.83 -3.29 -42.03
C LYS A 170 51.86 -4.21 -42.68
N TYR A 171 51.80 -5.51 -42.43
CA TYR A 171 52.65 -6.49 -43.08
C TYR A 171 52.43 -6.48 -44.60
N TYR A 172 51.18 -6.63 -45.04
CA TYR A 172 50.86 -6.61 -46.46
C TYR A 172 51.14 -5.25 -47.13
N GLN A 173 50.96 -4.13 -46.44
CA GLN A 173 51.34 -2.81 -46.96
C GLN A 173 52.86 -2.67 -47.14
N ARG A 174 53.67 -3.26 -46.26
CA ARG A 174 55.13 -3.21 -46.33
C ARG A 174 55.68 -4.11 -47.44
N GLU A 175 55.18 -5.34 -47.53
CA GLU A 175 55.52 -6.29 -48.61
C GLU A 175 55.00 -5.81 -49.97
N GLY A 176 53.89 -5.05 -49.98
CA GLY A 176 53.32 -4.42 -51.17
C GLY A 176 54.00 -3.11 -51.62
N ASN A 177 55.06 -2.65 -50.93
CA ASN A 177 55.81 -1.46 -51.34
C ASN A 177 56.94 -1.78 -52.34
N GLY A 178 56.94 -3.00 -52.90
CA GLY A 178 57.60 -3.36 -54.14
C GLY A 178 56.57 -3.68 -55.22
N ILE A 179 56.32 -2.72 -56.11
CA ILE A 179 55.47 -2.79 -57.33
C ILE A 179 54.04 -2.27 -57.13
N VAL A 180 53.84 -1.03 -57.62
CA VAL A 180 52.60 -0.41 -58.09
C VAL A 180 51.44 -1.37 -58.41
N GLY A 181 50.24 -1.09 -57.90
CA GLY A 181 49.03 -1.81 -58.35
C GLY A 181 47.71 -1.51 -57.65
N ALA A 182 47.34 -0.23 -57.53
CA ALA A 182 45.98 0.36 -57.53
C ALA A 182 44.67 -0.50 -57.56
N ALA A 183 44.49 -1.57 -56.77
CA ALA A 183 43.26 -2.38 -56.84
C ALA A 183 42.61 -2.84 -55.51
N ALA A 184 43.16 -2.56 -54.34
CA ALA A 184 42.60 -3.07 -53.06
C ALA A 184 41.98 -2.00 -52.14
N SER A 185 41.89 -0.73 -52.56
CA SER A 185 41.41 0.37 -51.72
C SER A 185 39.91 0.70 -51.83
N ALA A 186 39.11 -0.15 -52.49
CA ALA A 186 37.70 0.20 -52.82
C ALA A 186 36.62 -0.72 -52.23
N ILE A 187 36.95 -1.82 -51.55
CA ILE A 187 35.92 -2.76 -51.05
C ILE A 187 36.03 -2.87 -49.53
N SER A 188 35.48 -1.89 -48.81
CA SER A 188 34.84 -2.08 -47.48
C SER A 188 34.48 -0.78 -46.73
N SER A 189 34.64 0.40 -47.32
CA SER A 189 34.24 1.66 -46.64
C SER A 189 32.71 1.81 -46.48
N ALA A 190 31.88 1.11 -47.26
CA ALA A 190 30.42 1.22 -47.16
C ALA A 190 29.79 0.29 -46.11
N ALA A 191 30.35 -0.91 -45.87
CA ALA A 191 29.79 -1.87 -44.91
C ALA A 191 30.33 -1.68 -43.49
N ALA A 192 31.61 -1.30 -43.33
CA ALA A 192 32.21 -1.06 -42.02
C ALA A 192 31.73 0.25 -41.37
N SER A 193 31.27 1.22 -42.17
CA SER A 193 30.83 2.54 -41.66
C SER A 193 29.43 2.53 -41.05
N LEU A 194 28.60 1.51 -41.31
CA LEU A 194 27.26 1.38 -40.73
C LEU A 194 27.27 0.71 -39.34
N GLU A 195 28.29 -0.07 -39.01
CA GLU A 195 28.43 -0.75 -37.70
C GLU A 195 29.21 0.07 -36.65
N LEU A 196 30.06 1.02 -37.07
CA LEU A 196 30.73 1.95 -36.13
C LEU A 196 29.74 2.95 -35.50
N SER A 197 28.63 3.24 -36.17
CA SER A 197 27.62 4.20 -35.69
C SER A 197 26.68 3.60 -34.64
N SER A 198 26.49 2.27 -34.61
CA SER A 198 25.70 1.57 -33.59
C SER A 198 26.50 1.41 -32.28
N VAL A 199 27.80 1.11 -32.37
CA VAL A 199 28.71 0.95 -31.21
C VAL A 199 29.10 2.30 -30.58
N SER A 200 29.37 3.34 -31.37
CA SER A 200 29.58 4.70 -30.84
C SER A 200 28.35 5.26 -30.12
N GLY A 201 27.15 4.90 -30.59
CA GLY A 201 25.90 5.24 -29.91
C GLY A 201 25.76 4.55 -28.53
N GLN A 202 26.24 3.31 -28.39
CA GLN A 202 26.22 2.58 -27.13
C GLN A 202 27.28 3.09 -26.13
N MET A 203 28.46 3.50 -26.61
CA MET A 203 29.52 4.10 -25.78
C MET A 203 29.11 5.48 -25.20
N ARG A 204 28.46 6.35 -25.99
CA ARG A 204 27.95 7.64 -25.49
C ARG A 204 26.92 7.48 -24.36
N ASN A 205 26.04 6.49 -24.47
CA ASN A 205 25.02 6.24 -23.44
C ASN A 205 25.63 5.72 -22.13
N LEU A 206 26.74 4.98 -22.19
CA LEU A 206 27.50 4.57 -21.01
C LEU A 206 28.27 5.72 -20.35
N GLU A 207 28.77 6.69 -21.13
CA GLU A 207 29.44 7.89 -20.60
C GLU A 207 28.45 8.86 -19.93
N ILE A 208 27.25 9.03 -20.51
CA ILE A 208 26.19 9.87 -19.92
C ILE A 208 25.70 9.27 -18.59
N THR A 209 25.62 7.94 -18.48
CA THR A 209 25.23 7.27 -17.22
C THR A 209 26.32 7.32 -16.16
N GLN A 210 27.60 7.22 -16.53
CA GLN A 210 28.73 7.30 -15.61
C GLN A 210 28.93 8.73 -15.06
N THR A 211 28.74 9.77 -15.89
CA THR A 211 28.81 11.18 -15.48
C THR A 211 27.62 11.62 -14.60
N ALA A 212 26.43 11.07 -14.81
CA ALA A 212 25.28 11.30 -13.93
C ALA A 212 25.49 10.69 -12.53
N ILE A 213 26.08 9.49 -12.45
CA ILE A 213 26.42 8.85 -11.17
C ILE A 213 27.49 9.66 -10.42
N ALA A 214 28.52 10.17 -11.11
CA ALA A 214 29.58 10.97 -10.50
C ALA A 214 29.11 12.35 -9.99
N LYS A 215 28.14 13.00 -10.66
CA LYS A 215 27.57 14.27 -10.17
C LYS A 215 26.64 14.10 -8.96
N SER A 216 25.95 12.96 -8.85
CA SER A 216 25.08 12.65 -7.71
C SER A 216 25.82 12.33 -6.40
N SER A 217 27.10 11.90 -6.45
CA SER A 217 27.90 11.61 -5.25
C SER A 217 28.55 12.85 -4.62
N VAL A 218 28.76 13.93 -5.39
CA VAL A 218 29.42 15.16 -4.92
C VAL A 218 28.45 16.08 -4.16
N GLN A 219 27.15 16.04 -4.43
CA GLN A 219 26.14 16.84 -3.71
C GLN A 219 25.63 16.20 -2.41
N GLY A 220 26.09 14.99 -2.05
CA GLY A 220 25.67 14.26 -0.85
C GLY A 220 26.58 14.43 0.38
N GLN A 221 27.66 15.22 0.29
CA GLN A 221 28.61 15.41 1.39
C GLN A 221 28.67 16.87 1.87
N SER A 222 27.54 17.40 2.33
CA SER A 222 27.55 18.48 3.33
C SER A 222 26.19 18.55 4.01
N MET A 223 26.05 17.92 5.17
CA MET A 223 25.20 18.37 6.27
C MET A 223 25.74 17.69 7.54
N ASP A 224 26.69 18.40 8.15
CA ASP A 224 26.97 18.56 9.57
C ASP A 224 26.66 17.41 10.55
N VAL A 225 27.76 16.87 11.09
CA VAL A 225 27.85 16.49 12.50
C VAL A 225 28.17 17.76 13.27
N ILE A 226 27.22 18.28 14.05
CA ILE A 226 27.50 19.22 15.15
C ILE A 226 26.82 18.65 16.41
N VAL A 227 27.64 18.60 17.46
CA VAL A 227 27.37 18.26 18.86
C VAL A 227 26.32 19.18 19.47
#